data_AF-A0A954XIP5-F1
#
_entry.id   AF-A0A954XIP5-F1
#
_cell.length_a   1.000
_cell.length_b   1.000
_cell.length_c   1.000
_cell.angle_alpha   90.00
_cell.angle_beta   90.00
_cell.angle_gamma   90.00
#
_symmetry.space_group_name_H-M   'P 1'
#
loop_
_entity.id
_entity.type
_entity.pdbx_description
1 polymer ?
#
loop_
_entity_poly.entity_id
_entity_poly.type
_entity_poly.pdbx_seq_one_letter_code
_entity_poly.pdbx_strand_id
1 'polypeptide(L)' 'MAQEQTRERWGSRIGVILAVAGSAVGLGNFLRFPGNAAQNGGGAFMLPYFISLLVLGIPLCWAE' A
#
# COMPACT_ATOMS: atom_id res chain seq x y z
N MET A 1 -6.15 -8.05 40.85
CA MET A 1 -6.09 -8.99 39.72
C MET A 1 -5.53 -8.23 38.53
N ALA A 2 -4.22 -8.28 38.33
CA ALA A 2 -3.58 -7.65 37.18
C ALA A 2 -3.89 -8.50 35.94
N GLN A 3 -4.67 -7.94 35.02
CA GLN A 3 -4.92 -8.54 33.71
C GLN A 3 -3.61 -8.43 32.91
N GLU A 4 -2.84 -9.51 32.86
CA GLU A 4 -1.75 -9.66 31.89
C GLU A 4 -2.40 -9.81 30.52
N GLN A 5 -2.63 -8.69 29.84
CA GLN A 5 -3.02 -8.70 28.43
C GLN A 5 -1.85 -9.26 27.64
N THR A 6 -1.84 -10.58 27.45
CA THR A 6 -0.94 -11.24 26.51
C THR A 6 -1.27 -10.66 25.14
N ARG A 7 -0.47 -9.69 24.69
CA ARG A 7 -0.64 -9.07 23.37
C ARG A 7 -0.45 -10.18 22.37
N GLU A 8 -1.51 -10.60 21.68
CA GLU A 8 -1.43 -11.54 20.57
C GLU A 8 -0.35 -11.06 19.61
N ARG A 9 0.77 -11.77 19.61
CA ARG A 9 1.93 -11.42 18.83
C ARG A 9 1.81 -12.18 17.53
N TRP A 10 1.70 -11.43 16.44
CA TRP A 10 1.61 -12.01 15.10
C TRP A 10 2.75 -13.00 14.89
N GLY A 11 2.41 -14.25 14.54
CA GLY A 11 3.33 -15.38 14.54
C GLY A 11 4.52 -15.23 13.57
N SER A 12 4.42 -14.32 12.60
CA SER A 12 5.55 -13.97 11.73
C SER A 12 5.47 -12.52 11.27
N ARG A 13 6.61 -11.82 11.28
CA ARG A 13 6.76 -10.46 10.72
C ARG A 13 6.37 -10.42 9.23
N ILE A 14 6.65 -11.51 8.51
CA ILE A 14 6.28 -11.65 7.09
C ILE A 14 4.76 -11.70 6.95
N GLY A 15 4.05 -12.38 7.86
CA GLY A 15 2.59 -12.42 7.87
C GLY A 15 1.97 -11.05 8.07
N VAL A 16 2.55 -10.23 8.96
CA VAL A 16 2.12 -8.83 9.17
C VAL A 16 2.33 -8.00 7.90
N ILE A 17 3.53 -8.09 7.29
CA ILE A 17 3.86 -7.32 6.09
C ILE A 17 2.93 -7.69 4.93
N LEU A 18 2.65 -8.99 4.75
CA LEU A 18 1.73 -9.46 3.71
C LEU A 18 0.29 -9.03 3.96
N ALA A 19 -0.19 -9.06 5.21
CA ALA A 19 -1.53 -8.59 5.55
C ALA A 19 -1.69 -7.09 5.31
N VAL A 20 -0.71 -6.28 5.72
CA VAL A 20 -0.69 -4.82 5.47
C VAL A 20 -0.56 -4.53 3.98
N ALA A 21 0.33 -5.22 3.26
CA ALA A 21 0.50 -5.05 1.82
C ALA A 21 -0.78 -5.43 1.05
N GLY A 22 -1.44 -6.51 1.43
CA GLY A 22 -2.71 -6.93 0.84
C GLY A 22 -3.85 -5.95 1.13
N SER A 23 -3.85 -5.31 2.31
CA SER A 23 -4.82 -4.25 2.61
C SER A 23 -4.55 -2.95 1.86
N ALA A 24 -3.28 -2.61 1.63
CA ALA A 24 -2.89 -1.41 0.89
C ALA A 24 -3.10 -1.55 -0.63
N VAL A 25 -2.95 -2.77 -1.18
CA VAL A 25 -3.13 -3.05 -2.61
C VAL A 25 -4.54 -3.56 -2.88
N GLY A 26 -5.47 -2.65 -3.18
CA GLY A 26 -6.85 -3.00 -3.53
C GLY A 26 -7.07 -3.38 -5.01
N LEU A 27 -8.03 -4.27 -5.27
CA LEU A 27 -8.53 -4.62 -6.62
C LEU A 27 -8.86 -3.39 -7.47
N GLY A 28 -9.39 -2.33 -6.86
CA GLY A 28 -9.72 -1.08 -7.54
C GLY A 28 -8.50 -0.35 -8.10
N ASN A 29 -7.36 -0.36 -7.40
CA ASN A 29 -6.12 0.22 -7.92
C ASN A 29 -5.60 -0.62 -9.10
N PHE A 30 -5.64 -1.95 -8.96
CA PHE A 30 -5.17 -2.87 -10.00
C PHE A 30 -5.99 -2.78 -11.30
N LEU A 31 -7.31 -2.60 -11.23
CA LEU A 31 -8.20 -2.53 -12.40
C LEU A 31 -8.25 -1.13 -13.03
N ARG A 32 -8.14 -0.05 -12.24
CA ARG A 32 -8.20 1.34 -12.75
C ARG A 32 -6.84 1.82 -13.28
N PHE A 33 -5.74 1.30 -12.75
CA PHE A 33 -4.39 1.60 -13.21
C PHE A 33 -4.16 1.34 -14.71
N PRO A 34 -4.49 0.17 -15.29
CA PRO A 34 -4.25 -0.09 -16.72
C PRO A 34 -5.11 0.79 -17.63
N GLY A 35 -6.36 1.08 -17.24
CA GLY A 35 -7.24 1.98 -18.00
C GLY A 35 -6.75 3.43 -17.99
N ASN A 36 -6.25 3.91 -16.85
CA ASN A 36 -5.65 5.25 -16.76
C ASN A 36 -4.28 5.31 -17.44
N ALA A 37 -3.45 4.28 -17.30
CA ALA A 37 -2.16 4.20 -17.98
C ALA A 37 -2.35 4.23 -19.49
N ALA A 38 -3.23 3.39 -20.05
CA ALA A 38 -3.51 3.34 -21.49
C ALA A 38 -3.99 4.69 -22.05
N GLN A 39 -4.84 5.42 -21.32
CA GLN A 39 -5.38 6.71 -21.77
C GLN A 39 -4.39 7.88 -21.61
N ASN A 40 -3.48 7.83 -20.63
CA ASN A 40 -2.54 8.91 -20.32
C ASN A 40 -1.13 8.68 -20.90
N GLY A 41 -1.04 8.05 -22.07
CA GLY A 41 0.25 7.83 -22.77
C GLY A 41 0.95 6.52 -22.42
N GLY A 42 0.23 5.52 -21.92
CA GLY A 42 0.72 4.17 -21.65
C GLY A 42 1.85 4.15 -20.64
N GLY A 43 3.05 3.78 -21.11
CA GLY A 43 4.26 3.74 -20.29
C GLY A 43 4.74 5.11 -19.79
N ALA A 44 4.39 6.20 -20.48
CA ALA A 44 4.74 7.55 -20.02
C ALA A 44 4.04 7.93 -18.71
N PHE A 45 2.86 7.35 -18.44
CA PHE A 45 2.09 7.57 -17.22
C PHE A 45 2.77 7.00 -15.96
N MET A 46 3.66 6.01 -16.10
CA MET A 46 4.40 5.47 -14.95
C MET A 46 5.30 6.52 -14.28
N LEU A 47 5.85 7.46 -15.05
CA LEU A 47 6.76 8.48 -14.51
C LEU A 47 6.07 9.43 -13.49
N PRO A 48 4.97 10.13 -13.83
CA PRO A 48 4.24 10.93 -12.85
C PRO A 48 3.60 10.09 -11.74
N TYR A 49 3.24 8.83 -12.01
CA TYR A 49 2.73 7.90 -11.00
C TYR A 49 3.79 7.60 -9.93
N PHE A 50 5.02 7.29 -10.32
CA PHE A 50 6.13 7.08 -9.37
C PHE A 50 6.48 8.35 -8.60
N ILE A 51 6.48 9.51 -9.26
CA ILE A 51 6.72 10.79 -8.59
C ILE A 51 5.63 11.05 -7.54
N SER A 52 4.37 10.83 -7.89
CA SER A 52 3.24 10.97 -6.95
C SER A 52 3.32 9.97 -5.80
N LEU A 53 3.76 8.73 -6.06
CA LEU A 53 3.99 7.72 -5.03
C LEU A 53 5.08 8.15 -4.03
N LEU A 54 6.17 8.77 -4.51
CA LEU A 54 7.25 9.24 -3.64
C LEU A 54 6.86 10.50 -2.86
N VAL A 55 6.18 11.45 -3.51
CA VAL A 55 5.84 12.75 -2.92
C VAL A 55 4.58 12.68 -2.07
N LEU A 56 3.64 11.79 -2.35
CA LEU A 56 2.41 11.63 -1.56
C LEU A 56 2.44 10.33 -0.77
N GLY A 57 2.81 9.21 -1.39
CA GLY A 57 2.75 7.89 -0.75
C GLY A 57 3.70 7.72 0.45
N ILE A 58 4.97 8.13 0.33
CA ILE A 58 5.92 8.07 1.46
C ILE A 58 5.48 8.97 2.63
N PRO A 59 5.18 10.26 2.43
CA PRO A 59 4.77 11.12 3.55
C PRO A 59 3.43 10.71 4.15
N LEU A 60 2.48 10.17 3.37
CA LEU A 60 1.23 9.65 3.94
C LEU A 60 1.50 8.44 4.85
N CYS A 61 2.38 7.54 4.40
CA CYS A 61 2.75 6.34 5.15
C CYS A 61 3.58 6.65 6.41
N TRP A 62 4.23 7.82 6.46
CA TRP A 62 4.88 8.34 7.68
C TRP A 62 3.93 9.16 8.57
N ALA A 63 2.85 9.70 8.01
CA ALA A 63 1.87 10.49 8.75
C ALA A 63 0.87 9.61 9.53
N GLU A 64 0.57 8.41 9.03
CA GLU A 64 -0.16 7.34 9.72
C GLU A 64 0.72 6.62 10.75
#